data_AF-A0PHS5-F1
#
_entry.id   AF-A0PHS5-F1
#
_cell.length_a   1.000
_cell.length_b   1.000
_cell.length_c   1.000
_cell.angle_alpha   90.00
_cell.angle_beta   90.00
_cell.angle_gamma   90.00
#
_symmetry.space_group_name_H-M   'P 1'
#
loop_
_entity.id
_entity.type
_entity.pdbx_description
1 polymer ?
#
loop_
_entity_poly.entity_id
_entity_poly.type
_entity_poly.pdbx_seq_one_letter_code
_entity_poly.pdbx_strand_id
1 'polypeptide(L)'
;MVSLPTLLLLFAASAAAIFLHRAFSRRKFRLPPGSYGLPFIGETLQLISAYKSSNPEPFMDERVRRYGSIFMTHVFGEPTVFSADPELNRFILQNEGKLLDCSYPGSISNLLGKHSLLLMKGALHKRMHSLTMSFANSSIIKDHLLHHIDRIIGLNLDTWSDRVTLMDQAKKITFELTVKQLMSFDPDEWTESLRKEYVLVIEGFFTLPLPLFSTTYRRAIKARTKVAEALTLVVRQRREEYNQGKEKKSDMLGALLASGDHFSDDQIVDFLLALLVAGYETTSTIMTLAVKFLTETPLALAQLK
;
A
#
# COMPACT_ATOMS: atom_id res chain seq x y z
N MET A 1 12.57 19.94 41.30
CA MET A 1 11.98 19.97 39.95
C MET A 1 13.12 20.13 38.95
N VAL A 2 13.34 19.14 38.08
CA VAL A 2 14.34 19.26 37.00
C VAL A 2 13.79 20.27 35.99
N SER A 3 14.59 21.27 35.63
CA SER A 3 14.14 22.34 34.73
C SER A 3 14.05 21.80 33.29
N LEU A 4 13.08 22.29 32.51
CA LEU A 4 12.93 21.90 31.09
C LEU A 4 14.25 21.97 30.28
N PRO A 5 15.15 22.97 30.51
CA PRO A 5 16.45 23.02 29.84
C PRO A 5 17.38 21.86 30.21
N THR A 6 17.36 21.41 31.48
CA THR A 6 18.21 20.28 31.91
C THR A 6 17.71 18.96 31.33
N LEU A 7 16.40 18.78 31.18
CA LEU A 7 15.81 17.63 30.50
C LEU A 7 16.17 17.60 28.99
N LEU A 8 16.16 18.75 28.31
CA LEU A 8 16.55 18.86 26.90
C LEU A 8 18.04 18.59 26.70
N LEU A 9 18.91 19.08 27.59
CA LEU A 9 20.35 18.80 27.54
C LEU A 9 20.67 17.32 27.78
N LEU A 10 19.99 16.67 28.74
CA LEU A 10 20.15 15.24 28.99
C LEU A 10 19.64 14.41 27.82
N PHE A 11 18.53 14.80 27.19
CA PHE A 11 18.04 14.16 25.98
C PHE A 11 19.01 14.33 24.81
N ALA A 12 19.55 15.54 24.59
CA ALA A 12 20.54 15.79 23.55
C ALA A 12 21.86 15.02 23.79
N ALA A 13 22.32 14.95 25.03
CA ALA A 13 23.53 14.21 25.40
C ALA A 13 23.36 12.69 25.25
N SER A 14 22.21 12.15 25.65
CA SER A 14 21.90 10.72 25.46
C SER A 14 21.68 10.37 23.99
N ALA A 15 21.01 11.22 23.23
CA ALA A 15 20.89 11.14 21.78
C ALA A 15 22.28 11.13 21.11
N ALA A 16 23.17 12.04 21.49
CA ALA A 16 24.54 12.12 20.99
C ALA A 16 25.37 10.89 21.39
N ALA A 17 25.24 10.41 22.64
CA ALA A 17 25.93 9.22 23.11
C ALA A 17 25.48 7.95 22.38
N ILE A 18 24.17 7.79 22.12
CA ILE A 18 23.63 6.68 21.32
C ILE A 18 24.11 6.79 19.87
N PHE A 19 24.13 7.99 19.29
CA PHE A 19 24.64 8.23 17.94
C PHE A 19 26.12 7.88 17.84
N LEU A 20 26.95 8.36 18.77
CA LEU A 20 28.38 8.06 18.82
C LEU A 20 28.60 6.56 19.05
N HIS A 21 27.88 5.93 19.97
CA HIS A 21 28.01 4.49 20.20
C HIS A 21 27.62 3.68 18.97
N ARG A 22 26.54 4.06 18.26
CA ARG A 22 26.16 3.44 16.98
C ARG A 22 27.14 3.72 15.86
N ALA A 23 27.82 4.87 15.86
CA ALA A 23 28.87 5.20 14.90
C ALA A 23 30.14 4.37 15.15
N PHE A 24 30.54 4.20 16.42
CA PHE A 24 31.73 3.45 16.85
C PHE A 24 31.54 1.93 16.87
N SER A 25 30.32 1.43 17.07
CA SER A 25 30.01 -0.02 17.08
C SER A 25 29.87 -0.64 15.68
N ARG A 26 30.10 0.15 14.61
CA ARG A 26 30.08 -0.37 13.23
C ARG A 26 31.30 -1.27 13.00
N ARG A 27 31.08 -2.58 13.13
CA ARG A 27 32.01 -3.65 12.70
C ARG A 27 32.55 -3.36 11.29
N LYS A 28 33.80 -3.78 11.05
CA LYS A 28 34.59 -3.74 9.79
C LYS A 28 33.93 -4.47 8.59
N PHE A 29 32.68 -4.21 8.29
CA PHE A 29 32.05 -4.67 7.05
C PHE A 29 32.28 -3.61 5.97
N ARG A 30 32.63 -4.06 4.76
CA ARG A 30 32.65 -3.21 3.57
C ARG A 30 31.20 -2.88 3.18
N LEU A 31 30.62 -1.89 3.86
CA LEU A 31 29.28 -1.41 3.55
C LEU A 31 29.30 -0.61 2.24
N PRO A 32 28.18 -0.56 1.49
CA PRO A 32 28.05 0.33 0.34
C PRO A 32 28.33 1.79 0.72
N PRO A 33 28.87 2.61 -0.21
CA PRO A 33 29.04 4.03 0.00
C PRO A 33 27.69 4.73 0.22
N GLY A 34 27.67 5.90 0.85
CA GLY A 34 26.42 6.64 1.03
C GLY A 34 26.43 7.70 2.12
N SER A 35 25.26 8.26 2.39
CA SER A 35 25.04 9.32 3.38
C SER A 35 23.86 8.97 4.27
N TYR A 36 24.05 9.03 5.60
CA TYR A 36 22.97 8.79 6.56
C TYR A 36 22.08 10.01 6.80
N GLY A 37 22.34 11.15 6.14
CA GLY A 37 21.53 12.35 6.31
C GLY A 37 21.56 12.93 7.74
N LEU A 38 20.43 13.52 8.15
CA LEU A 38 20.28 14.15 9.48
C LEU A 38 20.23 13.09 10.60
N PRO A 39 20.65 13.41 11.84
CA PRO A 39 20.46 12.53 12.98
C PRO A 39 18.99 12.11 13.15
N PHE A 40 18.75 10.83 13.47
CA PHE A 40 17.43 10.19 13.69
C PHE A 40 16.48 10.11 12.48
N ILE A 41 16.36 11.18 11.69
CA ILE A 41 15.42 11.26 10.56
C ILE A 41 16.07 10.82 9.26
N GLY A 42 17.39 11.00 9.15
CA GLY A 42 18.15 10.72 7.94
C GLY A 42 17.70 11.56 6.76
N GLU A 43 17.40 10.90 5.64
CA GLU A 43 16.94 11.52 4.39
C GLU A 43 15.43 11.34 4.18
N THR A 44 14.70 10.85 5.20
CA THR A 44 13.26 10.52 5.11
C THR A 44 12.41 11.69 4.61
N LEU A 45 12.65 12.91 5.10
CA LEU A 45 11.87 14.07 4.68
C LEU A 45 12.14 14.47 3.23
N GLN A 46 13.39 14.32 2.77
CA GLN A 46 13.76 14.57 1.38
C GLN A 46 13.12 13.53 0.46
N LEU A 47 13.14 12.25 0.88
CA LEU A 47 12.48 11.16 0.16
C LEU A 47 10.97 11.44 0.05
N ILE A 48 10.28 11.69 1.17
CA ILE A 48 8.85 12.00 1.17
C ILE A 48 8.54 13.23 0.30
N SER A 49 9.37 14.28 0.37
CA SER A 49 9.19 15.48 -0.44
C SER A 49 9.36 15.19 -1.93
N ALA A 50 10.33 14.36 -2.31
CA ALA A 50 10.56 13.98 -3.72
C ALA A 50 9.34 13.23 -4.28
N TYR A 51 8.84 12.23 -3.55
CA TYR A 51 7.67 11.43 -3.96
C TYR A 51 6.33 12.19 -3.92
N LYS A 52 6.29 13.37 -3.30
CA LYS A 52 5.14 14.30 -3.35
C LYS A 52 5.26 15.36 -4.44
N SER A 53 6.38 15.39 -5.16
CA SER A 53 6.58 16.30 -6.27
C SER A 53 6.16 15.67 -7.61
N SER A 54 6.04 16.48 -8.65
CA SER A 54 5.81 16.00 -10.01
C SER A 54 7.03 15.31 -10.64
N ASN A 55 8.21 15.38 -10.01
CA ASN A 55 9.44 14.80 -10.51
C ASN A 55 10.28 14.20 -9.36
N PRO A 56 9.99 12.95 -8.93
CA PRO A 56 10.70 12.31 -7.83
C PRO A 56 12.10 11.79 -8.20
N GLU A 57 12.39 11.60 -9.49
CA GLU A 57 13.60 10.95 -10.02
C GLU A 57 14.93 11.57 -9.51
N PRO A 58 15.07 12.92 -9.41
CA PRO A 58 16.34 13.54 -9.00
C PRO A 58 16.85 13.08 -7.64
N PHE A 59 15.96 12.71 -6.70
CA PHE A 59 16.38 12.19 -5.40
C PHE A 59 17.21 10.92 -5.55
N MET A 60 16.80 10.01 -6.43
CA MET A 60 17.50 8.75 -6.68
C MET A 60 18.68 8.95 -7.62
N ASP A 61 18.50 9.70 -8.70
CA ASP A 61 19.53 9.90 -9.74
C ASP A 61 20.79 10.56 -9.17
N GLU A 62 20.65 11.55 -8.29
CA GLU A 62 21.81 12.19 -7.69
C GLU A 62 22.61 11.24 -6.79
N ARG A 63 21.94 10.34 -6.08
CA ARG A 63 22.58 9.35 -5.20
C ARG A 63 23.25 8.25 -6.01
N VAL A 64 22.61 7.78 -7.07
CA VAL A 64 23.22 6.83 -8.02
C VAL A 64 24.46 7.44 -8.67
N ARG A 65 24.39 8.69 -9.14
CA ARG A 65 25.53 9.40 -9.73
C ARG A 65 26.70 9.56 -8.76
N ARG A 66 26.42 9.78 -7.46
CA ARG A 66 27.43 10.07 -6.44
C ARG A 66 28.03 8.83 -5.80
N TYR A 67 27.23 7.79 -5.58
CA TYR A 67 27.58 6.62 -4.77
C TYR A 67 27.57 5.31 -5.57
N GLY A 68 27.05 5.30 -6.79
CA GLY A 68 26.88 4.09 -7.61
C GLY A 68 25.48 3.48 -7.45
N SER A 69 25.22 2.39 -8.20
CA SER A 69 23.91 1.72 -8.26
C SER A 69 23.48 1.10 -6.92
N ILE A 70 24.42 0.86 -6.01
CA ILE A 70 24.15 0.32 -4.67
C ILE A 70 24.74 1.29 -3.65
N PHE A 71 23.89 1.88 -2.82
CA PHE A 71 24.32 2.88 -1.84
C PHE A 71 23.53 2.77 -0.54
N MET A 72 24.07 3.34 0.53
CA MET A 72 23.45 3.35 1.85
C MET A 72 22.88 4.73 2.20
N THR A 73 21.72 4.73 2.85
CA THR A 73 21.11 5.93 3.44
C THR A 73 20.45 5.59 4.78
N HIS A 74 19.75 6.54 5.36
CA HIS A 74 18.90 6.35 6.51
C HIS A 74 17.50 6.90 6.21
N VAL A 75 16.51 6.03 6.11
CA VAL A 75 15.13 6.43 5.81
C VAL A 75 14.16 5.68 6.72
N PHE A 76 13.07 6.34 7.08
CA PHE A 76 12.03 5.80 7.96
C PHE A 76 12.54 5.27 9.31
N GLY A 77 13.61 5.88 9.85
CA GLY A 77 14.18 5.50 11.14
C GLY A 77 15.22 4.38 11.09
N GLU A 78 15.49 3.83 9.90
CA GLU A 78 16.37 2.68 9.73
C GLU A 78 17.53 2.97 8.77
N PRO A 79 18.72 2.41 9.00
CA PRO A 79 19.78 2.31 7.99
C PRO A 79 19.29 1.44 6.82
N THR A 80 19.35 1.95 5.60
CA THR A 80 18.78 1.29 4.41
C THR A 80 19.80 1.23 3.29
N VAL A 81 19.92 0.07 2.64
CA VAL A 81 20.65 -0.07 1.37
C VAL A 81 19.64 0.08 0.24
N PHE A 82 19.88 1.03 -0.65
CA PHE A 82 19.15 1.18 -1.90
C PHE A 82 19.90 0.48 -3.03
N SER A 83 19.13 -0.16 -3.92
CA SER A 83 19.65 -0.88 -5.08
C SER A 83 18.90 -0.45 -6.34
N ALA A 84 19.61 0.27 -7.21
CA ALA A 84 19.27 0.48 -8.61
C ALA A 84 19.95 -0.58 -9.51
N ASP A 85 20.56 -1.61 -8.92
CA ASP A 85 21.24 -2.69 -9.62
C ASP A 85 20.27 -3.84 -9.95
N PRO A 86 20.07 -4.21 -11.22
CA PRO A 86 19.07 -5.21 -11.60
C PRO A 86 19.42 -6.63 -11.13
N GLU A 87 20.71 -6.97 -11.05
CA GLU A 87 21.15 -8.31 -10.61
C GLU A 87 20.91 -8.49 -9.11
N LEU A 88 21.27 -7.48 -8.30
CA LEU A 88 20.97 -7.46 -6.88
C LEU A 88 19.45 -7.46 -6.63
N ASN A 89 18.69 -6.68 -7.39
CA ASN A 89 17.22 -6.66 -7.26
C ASN A 89 16.61 -8.04 -7.55
N ARG A 90 17.09 -8.73 -8.59
CA ARG A 90 16.70 -10.11 -8.89
C ARG A 90 17.06 -11.05 -7.75
N PHE A 91 18.28 -10.96 -7.23
CA PHE A 91 18.73 -11.76 -6.09
C PHE A 91 17.85 -11.54 -4.86
N ILE A 92 17.51 -10.29 -4.55
CA ILE A 92 16.64 -9.95 -3.41
C ILE A 92 15.27 -10.62 -3.56
N LEU A 93 14.63 -10.43 -4.71
CA LEU A 93 13.28 -10.98 -4.97
C LEU A 93 13.25 -12.52 -4.98
N GLN A 94 14.32 -13.17 -5.46
CA GLN A 94 14.41 -14.64 -5.48
C GLN A 94 14.70 -15.26 -4.10
N ASN A 95 15.16 -14.47 -3.13
CA ASN A 95 15.53 -14.92 -1.79
C ASN A 95 14.59 -14.40 -0.69
N GLU A 96 13.41 -13.89 -1.07
CA GLU A 96 12.30 -13.57 -0.15
C GLU A 96 11.89 -14.81 0.67
N GLY A 97 11.79 -14.63 2.00
CA GLY A 97 11.51 -15.69 2.97
C GLY A 97 12.68 -16.66 3.22
N LYS A 98 13.88 -16.39 2.68
CA LYS A 98 15.10 -17.20 2.90
C LYS A 98 16.23 -16.38 3.52
N LEU A 99 16.67 -15.33 2.83
CA LEU A 99 17.74 -14.43 3.26
C LEU A 99 17.21 -13.05 3.63
N LEU A 100 16.08 -12.68 3.02
CA LEU A 100 15.42 -11.39 3.18
C LEU A 100 13.95 -11.64 3.50
N ASP A 101 13.34 -10.68 4.19
CA ASP A 101 11.91 -10.62 4.42
C ASP A 101 11.38 -9.27 3.95
N CYS A 102 10.17 -9.29 3.41
CA CYS A 102 9.37 -8.11 3.19
C CYS A 102 9.24 -7.29 4.48
N SER A 103 9.56 -5.99 4.39
CA SER A 103 9.52 -5.05 5.50
C SER A 103 9.14 -3.67 5.01
N TYR A 104 7.94 -3.22 5.37
CA TYR A 104 7.42 -1.90 5.01
C TYR A 104 7.55 -0.91 6.16
N PRO A 105 7.72 0.41 5.87
CA PRO A 105 7.69 1.46 6.87
C PRO A 105 6.44 1.37 7.76
N GLY A 106 6.58 1.77 9.02
CA GLY A 106 5.48 1.73 9.99
C GLY A 106 4.24 2.51 9.53
N SER A 107 4.39 3.54 8.70
CA SER A 107 3.25 4.28 8.14
C SER A 107 2.33 3.39 7.30
N ILE A 108 2.89 2.50 6.49
CA ILE A 108 2.15 1.55 5.66
C ILE A 108 1.64 0.39 6.52
N SER A 109 2.54 -0.23 7.29
CA SER A 109 2.24 -1.43 8.07
C SER A 109 1.14 -1.20 9.11
N ASN A 110 1.13 -0.04 9.78
CA ASN A 110 0.10 0.29 10.77
C ASN A 110 -1.28 0.56 10.14
N LEU A 111 -1.31 1.19 8.96
CA LEU A 111 -2.55 1.53 8.28
C LEU A 111 -3.19 0.31 7.61
N LEU A 112 -2.38 -0.59 7.06
CA LEU A 112 -2.83 -1.85 6.48
C LEU A 112 -3.30 -2.88 7.50
N GLY A 113 -2.74 -2.85 8.71
CA GLY A 113 -3.05 -3.80 9.76
C GLY A 113 -2.12 -5.01 9.76
N LYS A 114 -2.01 -5.63 10.94
CA LYS A 114 -1.04 -6.69 11.27
C LYS A 114 -1.33 -8.01 10.54
N HIS A 115 -2.56 -8.20 10.05
CA HIS A 115 -2.95 -9.37 9.26
C HIS A 115 -3.10 -9.06 7.77
N SER A 116 -2.56 -7.94 7.30
CA SER A 116 -2.52 -7.65 5.86
C SER A 116 -1.64 -8.66 5.12
N LEU A 117 -2.00 -8.96 3.87
CA LEU A 117 -1.22 -9.87 3.02
C LEU A 117 0.24 -9.42 2.89
N LEU A 118 0.49 -8.11 2.90
CA LEU A 118 1.82 -7.48 2.81
C LEU A 118 2.73 -7.78 4.02
N LEU A 119 2.16 -8.07 5.20
CA LEU A 119 2.91 -8.34 6.43
C LEU A 119 2.90 -9.81 6.84
N MET A 120 2.08 -10.64 6.19
CA MET A 120 2.07 -12.09 6.41
C MET A 120 3.39 -12.71 5.97
N LYS A 121 3.81 -13.79 6.63
CA LYS A 121 5.02 -14.53 6.30
C LYS A 121 4.76 -16.03 6.13
N GLY A 122 5.70 -16.72 5.46
CA GLY A 122 5.76 -18.18 5.39
C GLY A 122 4.52 -18.83 4.78
N ALA A 123 4.06 -19.92 5.41
CA ALA A 123 2.95 -20.74 4.91
C ALA A 123 1.62 -19.97 4.85
N LEU A 124 1.37 -19.09 5.82
CA LEU A 124 0.16 -18.27 5.84
C LEU A 124 0.14 -17.31 4.64
N HIS A 125 1.25 -16.60 4.40
CA HIS A 125 1.38 -15.73 3.21
C HIS A 125 1.14 -16.52 1.92
N LYS A 126 1.80 -17.67 1.75
CA LYS A 126 1.65 -18.51 0.55
C LYS A 126 0.19 -18.92 0.33
N ARG A 127 -0.52 -19.31 1.38
CA ARG A 127 -1.93 -19.70 1.30
C ARG A 127 -2.83 -18.53 0.92
N MET A 128 -2.71 -17.41 1.63
CA MET A 128 -3.55 -16.23 1.40
C MET A 128 -3.27 -15.58 0.04
N HIS A 129 -2.02 -15.60 -0.41
CA HIS A 129 -1.65 -15.20 -1.76
C HIS A 129 -2.26 -16.14 -2.81
N SER A 130 -2.20 -17.46 -2.60
CA SER A 130 -2.81 -18.43 -3.52
C SER A 130 -4.34 -18.28 -3.60
N LEU A 131 -4.99 -17.99 -2.47
CA LEU A 131 -6.40 -17.65 -2.43
C LEU A 131 -6.69 -16.36 -3.20
N THR A 132 -5.87 -15.32 -3.02
CA THR A 132 -6.02 -14.06 -3.78
C THR A 132 -5.92 -14.31 -5.29
N MET A 133 -4.92 -15.09 -5.71
CA MET A 133 -4.70 -15.43 -7.12
C MET A 133 -5.78 -16.34 -7.70
N SER A 134 -6.50 -17.12 -6.89
CA SER A 134 -7.58 -17.96 -7.41
C SER A 134 -8.71 -17.10 -8.00
N PHE A 135 -8.96 -15.91 -7.44
CA PHE A 135 -9.95 -14.94 -7.94
C PHE A 135 -9.51 -14.16 -9.18
N ALA A 136 -8.27 -14.38 -9.63
CA ALA A 136 -7.71 -13.84 -10.86
C ALA A 136 -7.27 -14.95 -11.83
N ASN A 137 -7.82 -16.17 -11.69
CA ASN A 137 -7.54 -17.26 -12.63
C ASN A 137 -8.30 -17.05 -13.96
N SER A 138 -7.85 -17.73 -15.02
CA SER A 138 -8.36 -17.51 -16.38
C SER A 138 -9.86 -17.80 -16.55
N SER A 139 -10.41 -18.79 -15.85
CA SER A 139 -11.84 -19.11 -15.92
C SER A 139 -12.69 -18.07 -15.21
N ILE A 140 -12.32 -17.65 -13.99
CA ILE A 140 -13.03 -16.59 -13.25
C ILE A 140 -12.94 -15.27 -14.00
N ILE A 141 -11.79 -14.97 -14.62
CA ILE A 141 -11.65 -13.78 -15.46
C ILE A 141 -12.68 -13.81 -16.58
N LYS A 142 -12.73 -14.91 -17.35
CA LYS A 142 -13.58 -15.03 -18.53
C LYS A 142 -15.06 -15.03 -18.18
N ASP A 143 -15.46 -15.84 -17.21
CA ASP A 143 -16.87 -16.16 -16.98
C ASP A 143 -17.57 -15.17 -16.05
N HIS A 144 -16.82 -14.39 -15.26
CA HIS A 144 -17.38 -13.48 -14.27
C HIS A 144 -16.77 -12.07 -14.33
N LEU A 145 -15.44 -11.97 -14.30
CA LEU A 145 -14.79 -10.68 -14.12
C LEU A 145 -14.98 -9.75 -15.32
N LEU A 146 -14.89 -10.26 -16.55
CA LEU A 146 -15.07 -9.45 -17.76
C LEU A 146 -16.45 -8.79 -17.80
N HIS A 147 -17.51 -9.52 -17.44
CA HIS A 147 -18.86 -8.97 -17.37
C HIS A 147 -19.00 -7.88 -16.30
N HIS A 148 -18.36 -8.06 -15.14
CA HIS A 148 -18.34 -7.04 -14.10
C HIS A 148 -17.55 -5.79 -14.52
N ILE A 149 -16.40 -5.98 -15.18
CA ILE A 149 -15.58 -4.90 -15.73
C ILE A 149 -16.39 -4.08 -16.73
N ASP A 150 -16.96 -4.73 -17.74
CA ASP A 150 -17.73 -4.06 -18.80
C ASP A 150 -18.91 -3.27 -18.21
N ARG A 151 -19.69 -3.89 -17.32
CA ARG A 151 -20.83 -3.23 -16.68
C ARG A 151 -20.42 -2.03 -15.83
N ILE A 152 -19.39 -2.17 -14.97
CA ILE A 152 -18.97 -1.08 -14.07
C ILE A 152 -18.34 0.06 -14.86
N ILE A 153 -17.56 -0.25 -15.91
CA ILE A 153 -17.03 0.76 -16.82
C ILE A 153 -18.19 1.50 -17.50
N GLY A 154 -19.15 0.79 -18.09
CA GLY A 154 -20.32 1.39 -18.74
C GLY A 154 -21.10 2.31 -17.80
N LEU A 155 -21.45 1.84 -16.61
CA LEU A 155 -22.15 2.63 -15.59
C LEU A 155 -21.40 3.92 -15.22
N ASN A 156 -20.08 3.89 -15.15
CA ASN A 156 -19.31 5.10 -14.85
C ASN A 156 -19.23 6.02 -16.07
N LEU A 157 -18.96 5.49 -17.27
CA LEU A 157 -18.90 6.26 -18.51
C LEU A 157 -20.22 6.99 -18.79
N ASP A 158 -21.37 6.37 -18.52
CA ASP A 158 -22.69 6.98 -18.68
C ASP A 158 -22.90 8.22 -17.78
N THR A 159 -22.12 8.34 -16.70
CA THR A 159 -22.18 9.50 -15.79
C THR A 159 -21.15 10.58 -16.12
N TRP A 160 -20.27 10.36 -17.09
CA TRP A 160 -19.25 11.33 -17.45
C TRP A 160 -19.87 12.52 -18.16
N SER A 161 -19.45 13.72 -17.77
CA SER A 161 -19.71 14.94 -18.52
C SER A 161 -18.66 15.14 -19.61
N ASP A 162 -18.77 16.22 -20.40
CA ASP A 162 -17.79 16.58 -21.43
C ASP A 162 -16.34 16.65 -20.94
N ARG A 163 -16.13 16.90 -19.63
CA ARG A 163 -14.81 16.94 -19.01
C ARG A 163 -14.82 16.19 -17.68
N VAL A 164 -13.83 15.33 -17.48
CA VAL A 164 -13.64 14.58 -16.23
C VAL A 164 -12.18 14.58 -15.82
N THR A 165 -11.92 14.51 -14.51
CA THR A 165 -10.59 14.17 -14.00
C THR A 165 -10.39 12.67 -14.16
N LEU A 166 -9.62 12.25 -15.17
CA LEU A 166 -9.48 10.83 -15.51
C LEU A 166 -8.95 9.99 -14.35
N MET A 167 -7.97 10.50 -13.58
CA MET A 167 -7.41 9.80 -12.42
C MET A 167 -8.50 9.49 -11.38
N ASP A 168 -9.41 10.44 -11.11
CA ASP A 168 -10.49 10.25 -10.14
C ASP A 168 -11.49 9.21 -10.63
N GLN A 169 -11.84 9.25 -11.92
CA GLN A 169 -12.74 8.27 -12.53
C GLN A 169 -12.13 6.87 -12.57
N ALA A 170 -10.86 6.75 -12.95
CA ALA A 170 -10.14 5.48 -12.96
C ALA A 170 -10.06 4.88 -11.54
N LYS A 171 -9.76 5.70 -10.53
CA LYS A 171 -9.75 5.30 -9.12
C LYS A 171 -11.12 4.84 -8.63
N LYS A 172 -12.20 5.52 -9.03
CA LYS A 172 -13.57 5.13 -8.71
C LYS A 172 -13.91 3.76 -9.33
N ILE A 173 -13.70 3.61 -10.63
CA ILE A 173 -13.96 2.35 -11.37
C ILE A 173 -13.20 1.18 -10.74
N THR A 174 -11.91 1.34 -10.47
CA THR A 174 -11.11 0.23 -9.92
C THR A 174 -11.47 -0.09 -8.46
N PHE A 175 -11.87 0.93 -7.67
CA PHE A 175 -12.39 0.70 -6.32
C PHE A 175 -13.67 -0.13 -6.34
N GLU A 176 -14.63 0.25 -7.18
CA GLU A 176 -15.92 -0.43 -7.32
C GLU A 176 -15.73 -1.87 -7.79
N LEU A 177 -14.84 -2.11 -8.75
CA LEU A 177 -14.48 -3.46 -9.19
C LEU A 177 -13.89 -4.29 -8.05
N THR A 178 -12.99 -3.70 -7.27
CA THR A 178 -12.35 -4.39 -6.15
C THR A 178 -13.38 -4.73 -5.07
N VAL A 179 -14.25 -3.79 -4.72
CA VAL A 179 -15.34 -4.03 -3.76
C VAL A 179 -16.32 -5.11 -4.24
N LYS A 180 -16.66 -5.12 -5.54
CA LYS A 180 -17.47 -6.17 -6.13
C LYS A 180 -16.81 -7.55 -6.01
N GLN A 181 -15.52 -7.66 -6.32
CA GLN A 181 -14.78 -8.93 -6.23
C GLN A 181 -14.61 -9.41 -4.78
N LEU A 182 -14.38 -8.49 -3.85
CA LEU A 182 -14.09 -8.84 -2.47
C LEU A 182 -15.35 -9.20 -1.67
N MET A 183 -16.47 -8.50 -1.92
CA MET A 183 -17.63 -8.53 -1.03
C MET A 183 -18.99 -8.57 -1.75
N SER A 184 -19.00 -8.60 -3.09
CA SER A 184 -20.21 -8.59 -3.93
C SER A 184 -21.12 -7.37 -3.77
N PHE A 185 -20.58 -6.21 -3.42
CA PHE A 185 -21.34 -4.95 -3.44
C PHE A 185 -21.29 -4.31 -4.82
N ASP A 186 -22.42 -3.75 -5.24
CA ASP A 186 -22.55 -2.93 -6.44
C ASP A 186 -22.31 -1.45 -6.10
N PRO A 187 -21.96 -0.60 -7.09
CA PRO A 187 -21.81 0.83 -6.88
C PRO A 187 -23.08 1.47 -6.29
N ASP A 188 -22.90 2.18 -5.17
CA ASP A 188 -23.96 2.85 -4.41
C ASP A 188 -23.36 3.93 -3.48
N GLU A 189 -24.20 4.54 -2.65
CA GLU A 189 -23.76 5.58 -1.70
C GLU A 189 -22.80 5.03 -0.63
N TRP A 190 -22.98 3.77 -0.19
CA TRP A 190 -22.13 3.16 0.83
C TRP A 190 -20.72 2.88 0.30
N THR A 191 -20.61 2.31 -0.89
CA THR A 191 -19.32 2.05 -1.55
C THR A 191 -18.56 3.33 -1.85
N GLU A 192 -19.25 4.40 -2.26
CA GLU A 192 -18.64 5.72 -2.46
C GLU A 192 -18.18 6.35 -1.13
N SER A 193 -18.96 6.20 -0.05
CA SER A 193 -18.56 6.65 1.29
C SER A 193 -17.32 5.90 1.79
N LEU A 194 -17.29 4.57 1.61
CA LEU A 194 -16.13 3.74 1.92
C LEU A 194 -14.89 4.19 1.13
N ARG A 195 -15.05 4.46 -0.17
CA ARG A 195 -13.97 4.96 -1.04
C ARG A 195 -13.38 6.27 -0.52
N LYS A 196 -14.22 7.24 -0.15
CA LYS A 196 -13.77 8.55 0.36
C LYS A 196 -12.93 8.41 1.63
N GLU A 197 -13.35 7.57 2.57
CA GLU A 197 -12.53 7.28 3.76
C GLU A 197 -11.25 6.53 3.37
N TYR A 198 -11.33 5.61 2.41
CA TYR A 198 -10.19 4.84 1.96
C TYR A 198 -9.07 5.70 1.35
N VAL A 199 -9.42 6.75 0.59
CA VAL A 199 -8.45 7.74 0.07
C VAL A 199 -7.60 8.33 1.19
N LEU A 200 -8.24 8.69 2.31
CA LEU A 200 -7.55 9.28 3.45
C LEU A 200 -6.59 8.29 4.11
N VAL A 201 -6.84 6.98 4.03
CA VAL A 201 -5.90 5.94 4.47
C VAL A 201 -4.65 5.96 3.60
N ILE A 202 -4.82 5.94 2.28
CA ILE A 202 -3.70 5.93 1.31
C ILE A 202 -2.81 7.17 1.46
N GLU A 203 -3.39 8.35 1.67
CA GLU A 203 -2.63 9.59 1.92
C GLU A 203 -1.64 9.48 3.09
N GLY A 204 -1.90 8.56 4.04
CA GLY A 204 -1.03 8.31 5.20
C GLY A 204 0.21 7.47 4.90
N PHE A 205 0.28 6.74 3.78
CA PHE A 205 1.36 5.78 3.49
C PHE A 205 2.72 6.46 3.38
N PHE A 206 2.78 7.60 2.70
CA PHE A 206 4.01 8.38 2.48
C PHE A 206 4.12 9.56 3.45
N THR A 207 3.95 9.27 4.74
CA THR A 207 4.08 10.27 5.82
C THR A 207 4.94 9.73 6.96
N LEU A 208 5.41 10.62 7.83
CA LEU A 208 6.05 10.18 9.08
C LEU A 208 4.98 9.51 9.98
N PRO A 209 5.22 8.29 10.49
CA PRO A 209 4.27 7.55 11.32
C PRO A 209 4.20 8.08 12.77
N LEU A 210 4.13 9.40 12.92
CA LEU A 210 4.09 10.11 14.19
C LEU A 210 2.84 11.00 14.22
N PRO A 211 1.70 10.52 14.77
CA PRO A 211 0.44 11.26 14.77
C PRO A 211 0.50 12.64 15.42
N LEU A 212 1.49 12.85 16.31
CA LEU A 212 1.73 14.15 16.95
C LEU A 212 2.28 15.19 15.96
N PHE A 213 3.13 14.76 15.03
CA PHE A 213 3.86 15.63 14.09
C PHE A 213 3.31 15.59 12.65
N SER A 214 2.35 14.70 12.36
CA SER A 214 1.69 14.60 11.05
C SER A 214 0.17 14.61 11.18
N THR A 215 -0.46 15.71 10.76
CA THR A 215 -1.92 15.85 10.67
C THR A 215 -2.50 14.87 9.66
N THR A 216 -1.83 14.67 8.52
CA THR A 216 -2.19 13.68 7.49
C THR A 216 -2.21 12.28 8.07
N TYR A 217 -1.15 11.86 8.79
CA TYR A 217 -1.11 10.52 9.39
C TYR A 217 -2.20 10.34 10.45
N ARG A 218 -2.45 11.37 11.27
CA ARG A 218 -3.55 11.34 12.25
C ARG A 218 -4.92 11.17 11.58
N ARG A 219 -5.15 11.84 10.45
CA ARG A 219 -6.37 11.70 9.65
C ARG A 219 -6.47 10.29 9.05
N ALA A 220 -5.38 9.77 8.50
CA ALA A 220 -5.31 8.41 7.95
C ALA A 220 -5.63 7.34 9.00
N ILE A 221 -5.14 7.48 10.23
CA ILE A 221 -5.46 6.55 11.33
C ILE A 221 -6.97 6.58 11.66
N LYS A 222 -7.58 7.77 11.72
CA LYS A 222 -9.03 7.90 11.95
C LYS A 222 -9.84 7.28 10.80
N ALA A 223 -9.44 7.53 9.57
CA ALA A 223 -10.09 6.96 8.39
C ALA A 223 -9.95 5.43 8.36
N ARG A 224 -8.77 4.90 8.71
CA ARG A 224 -8.52 3.46 8.86
C ARG A 224 -9.48 2.84 9.86
N THR A 225 -9.71 3.50 11.01
CA THR A 225 -10.69 3.02 12.00
C THR A 225 -12.09 2.92 11.40
N LYS A 226 -12.56 3.96 10.71
CA LYS A 226 -13.89 3.95 10.07
C LYS A 226 -14.03 2.88 8.99
N VAL A 227 -13.00 2.70 8.15
CA VAL A 227 -12.96 1.64 7.15
C VAL A 227 -13.03 0.27 7.83
N ALA A 228 -12.23 0.04 8.88
CA ALA A 228 -12.25 -1.22 9.62
C ALA A 228 -13.61 -1.49 10.29
N GLU A 229 -14.27 -0.48 10.86
CA GLU A 229 -15.62 -0.59 11.41
C GLU A 229 -16.64 -0.98 10.34
N ALA A 230 -16.62 -0.30 9.18
CA ALA A 230 -17.51 -0.61 8.06
C ALA A 230 -17.32 -2.05 7.55
N LEU A 231 -16.06 -2.49 7.37
CA LEU A 231 -15.74 -3.85 6.96
C LEU A 231 -16.12 -4.88 8.04
N THR A 232 -15.96 -4.54 9.33
CA THR A 232 -16.35 -5.42 10.44
C THR A 232 -17.84 -5.75 10.41
N LEU A 233 -18.69 -4.75 10.12
CA LEU A 233 -20.14 -4.96 9.98
C LEU A 233 -20.44 -5.92 8.83
N VAL A 234 -19.79 -5.74 7.67
CA VAL A 234 -19.94 -6.63 6.52
C VAL A 234 -19.51 -8.07 6.85
N VAL A 235 -18.35 -8.24 7.50
CA VAL A 235 -17.82 -9.55 7.86
C VAL A 235 -18.74 -10.27 8.85
N ARG A 236 -19.22 -9.58 9.89
CA ARG A 236 -20.13 -10.15 10.88
C ARG A 236 -21.45 -10.59 10.25
N GLN A 237 -22.07 -9.70 9.46
CA GLN A 237 -23.29 -10.03 8.75
C GLN A 237 -23.09 -11.25 7.84
N ARG A 238 -22.03 -11.27 7.03
CA ARG A 238 -21.78 -12.40 6.12
C ARG A 238 -21.51 -13.72 6.88
N ARG A 239 -20.87 -13.66 8.04
CA ARG A 239 -20.64 -14.82 8.90
C ARG A 239 -21.95 -15.35 9.50
N GLU A 240 -22.84 -14.48 9.94
CA GLU A 240 -24.18 -14.86 10.41
C GLU A 240 -25.00 -15.51 9.29
N GLU A 241 -25.01 -14.93 8.09
CA GLU A 241 -25.67 -15.48 6.91
C GLU A 241 -25.13 -16.88 6.56
N TYR A 242 -23.80 -17.04 6.62
CA TYR A 242 -23.13 -18.33 6.40
C TYR A 242 -23.56 -19.38 7.42
N ASN A 243 -23.60 -19.02 8.71
CA ASN A 243 -24.00 -19.93 9.80
C ASN A 243 -25.49 -20.31 9.73
N GLN A 244 -26.33 -19.42 9.18
CA GLN A 244 -27.75 -19.68 8.92
C GLN A 244 -27.98 -20.53 7.65
N GLY A 245 -26.92 -20.93 6.94
CA GLY A 245 -27.03 -21.72 5.72
C GLY A 245 -27.62 -20.96 4.53
N LYS A 246 -27.55 -19.62 4.53
CA LYS A 246 -27.98 -18.81 3.38
C LYS A 246 -27.06 -19.04 2.18
N GLU A 247 -27.52 -18.57 1.01
CA GLU A 247 -26.79 -18.66 -0.24
C GLU A 247 -25.36 -18.10 -0.10
N LYS A 248 -24.38 -18.88 -0.53
CA LYS A 248 -22.96 -18.50 -0.48
C LYS A 248 -22.65 -17.61 -1.67
N LYS A 249 -22.18 -16.40 -1.41
CA LYS A 249 -21.66 -15.53 -2.47
C LYS A 249 -20.30 -16.03 -2.97
N SER A 250 -20.10 -16.00 -4.28
CA SER A 250 -18.83 -16.36 -4.93
C SER A 250 -17.91 -15.14 -4.99
N ASP A 251 -17.53 -14.64 -3.80
CA ASP A 251 -16.58 -13.54 -3.60
C ASP A 251 -15.47 -13.95 -2.61
N MET A 252 -14.44 -13.10 -2.47
CA MET A 252 -13.30 -13.37 -1.60
C MET A 252 -13.72 -13.63 -0.15
N LEU A 253 -14.65 -12.82 0.37
CA LEU A 253 -15.16 -12.98 1.72
C LEU A 253 -15.87 -14.33 1.90
N GLY A 254 -16.69 -14.74 0.94
CA GLY A 254 -17.34 -16.04 0.91
C GLY A 254 -16.34 -17.20 0.89
N ALA A 255 -15.28 -17.09 0.10
CA ALA A 255 -14.22 -18.10 0.06
C ALA A 255 -13.41 -18.17 1.37
N LEU A 256 -13.14 -17.03 2.02
CA LEU A 256 -12.50 -17.01 3.34
C LEU A 256 -13.35 -17.73 4.39
N LEU A 257 -14.65 -17.46 4.43
CA LEU A 257 -15.58 -18.12 5.35
C LEU A 257 -15.75 -19.63 5.06
N ALA A 258 -15.66 -20.02 3.78
CA ALA A 258 -15.77 -21.42 3.36
C ALA A 258 -14.45 -22.20 3.45
N SER A 259 -13.32 -21.54 3.71
CA SER A 259 -11.97 -22.14 3.67
C SER A 259 -11.70 -23.21 4.75
N GLY A 260 -12.60 -23.35 5.73
CA GLY A 260 -12.42 -24.18 6.92
C GLY A 260 -11.49 -23.57 7.98
N ASP A 261 -10.84 -22.45 7.67
CA ASP A 261 -10.04 -21.71 8.64
C ASP A 261 -10.93 -20.88 9.56
N HIS A 262 -10.54 -20.85 10.83
CA HIS A 262 -11.22 -20.07 11.86
C HIS A 262 -10.58 -18.67 11.95
N PHE A 263 -10.58 -17.93 10.83
CA PHE A 263 -10.12 -16.54 10.83
C PHE A 263 -11.03 -15.69 11.71
N SER A 264 -10.43 -14.89 12.59
CA SER A 264 -11.16 -13.86 13.33
C SER A 264 -11.66 -12.76 12.39
N ASP A 265 -12.66 -12.01 12.84
CA ASP A 265 -13.15 -10.87 12.06
C ASP A 265 -12.04 -9.85 11.79
N ASP A 266 -11.18 -9.58 12.79
CA ASP A 266 -10.02 -8.69 12.63
C ASP A 266 -9.05 -9.17 11.53
N GLN A 267 -8.82 -10.48 11.42
CA GLN A 267 -7.94 -11.04 10.39
C GLN A 267 -8.53 -10.85 8.99
N ILE A 268 -9.84 -11.09 8.84
CA ILE A 268 -10.54 -10.89 7.58
C ILE A 268 -10.57 -9.40 7.22
N VAL A 269 -10.86 -8.52 8.18
CA VAL A 269 -10.92 -7.06 7.98
C VAL A 269 -9.57 -6.52 7.52
N ASP A 270 -8.48 -6.83 8.21
CA ASP A 270 -7.13 -6.40 7.82
C ASP A 270 -6.74 -6.94 6.42
N PHE A 271 -7.15 -8.17 6.09
CA PHE A 271 -6.90 -8.76 4.77
C PHE A 271 -7.69 -8.05 3.65
N LEU A 272 -8.99 -7.82 3.84
CA LEU A 272 -9.83 -7.08 2.89
C LEU A 272 -9.37 -5.63 2.72
N LEU A 273 -9.04 -4.97 3.84
CA LEU A 273 -8.50 -3.62 3.85
C LEU A 273 -7.22 -3.55 3.02
N ALA A 274 -6.32 -4.51 3.13
CA ALA A 274 -5.10 -4.53 2.34
C ALA A 274 -5.33 -4.75 0.84
N LEU A 275 -6.28 -5.60 0.45
CA LEU A 275 -6.59 -5.85 -0.96
C LEU A 275 -7.26 -4.65 -1.65
N LEU A 276 -7.99 -3.82 -0.90
CA LEU A 276 -8.55 -2.57 -1.43
C LEU A 276 -7.45 -1.60 -1.95
N VAL A 277 -6.23 -1.62 -1.38
CA VAL A 277 -5.10 -0.79 -1.85
C VAL A 277 -4.70 -1.21 -3.25
N ALA A 278 -4.59 -2.53 -3.46
CA ALA A 278 -4.02 -3.10 -4.66
C ALA A 278 -4.80 -2.63 -5.89
N GLY A 279 -6.13 -2.66 -5.85
CA GLY A 279 -6.97 -2.17 -6.94
C GLY A 279 -7.08 -0.65 -7.03
N TYR A 280 -6.94 0.09 -5.91
CA TYR A 280 -7.21 1.53 -5.90
C TYR A 280 -6.11 2.37 -6.56
N GLU A 281 -4.84 2.18 -6.21
CA GLU A 281 -3.75 3.05 -6.70
C GLU A 281 -3.05 2.53 -7.95
N THR A 282 -2.88 1.21 -8.10
CA THR A 282 -2.02 0.66 -9.16
C THR A 282 -2.70 0.69 -10.53
N THR A 283 -3.83 -0.02 -10.68
CA THR A 283 -4.58 -0.13 -11.93
C THR A 283 -5.09 1.21 -12.41
N SER A 284 -5.58 2.07 -11.51
CA SER A 284 -6.08 3.41 -11.86
C SER A 284 -4.97 4.32 -12.42
N THR A 285 -3.76 4.25 -11.84
CA THR A 285 -2.59 4.97 -12.34
C THR A 285 -2.21 4.46 -13.74
N ILE A 286 -2.15 3.13 -13.93
CA ILE A 286 -1.84 2.53 -15.23
C ILE A 286 -2.88 2.94 -16.29
N MET A 287 -4.17 2.88 -15.97
CA MET A 287 -5.24 3.32 -16.87
C MET A 287 -5.08 4.79 -17.26
N THR A 288 -4.78 5.65 -16.29
CA THR A 288 -4.58 7.09 -16.51
C THR A 288 -3.37 7.35 -17.41
N LEU A 289 -2.25 6.68 -17.14
CA LEU A 289 -1.02 6.79 -17.95
C LEU A 289 -1.24 6.25 -19.37
N ALA A 290 -1.98 5.14 -19.51
CA ALA A 290 -2.30 4.58 -20.81
C ALA A 290 -3.07 5.58 -21.67
N VAL A 291 -4.14 6.19 -21.13
CA VAL A 291 -4.90 7.20 -21.87
C VAL A 291 -4.02 8.41 -22.19
N LYS A 292 -3.23 8.92 -21.24
CA LYS A 292 -2.30 10.03 -21.46
C LYS A 292 -1.36 9.75 -22.64
N PHE A 293 -0.64 8.63 -22.59
CA PHE A 293 0.34 8.29 -23.64
C PHE A 293 -0.31 7.99 -24.99
N LEU A 294 -1.51 7.39 -25.01
CA LEU A 294 -2.27 7.18 -26.24
C LEU A 294 -2.75 8.50 -26.84
N THR A 295 -3.21 9.45 -26.02
CA THR A 295 -3.60 10.79 -26.52
C THR A 295 -2.42 11.60 -27.03
N GLU A 296 -1.22 11.39 -26.47
CA GLU A 296 0.02 12.01 -26.94
C GLU A 296 0.66 11.27 -28.13
N THR A 297 0.16 10.08 -28.47
CA THR A 297 0.67 9.24 -29.57
C THR A 297 -0.46 8.87 -30.55
N PRO A 298 -0.91 9.80 -31.42
CA PRO A 298 -2.09 9.60 -32.27
C PRO A 298 -2.02 8.37 -33.19
N LEU A 299 -0.82 8.00 -33.66
CA LEU A 299 -0.63 6.81 -34.50
C LEU A 299 -1.00 5.52 -33.75
N ALA A 300 -0.57 5.39 -32.50
CA ALA A 300 -0.90 4.22 -31.67
C ALA A 300 -2.40 4.19 -31.36
N LEU A 301 -3.00 5.35 -31.06
CA LEU A 301 -4.44 5.45 -30.84
C LEU A 301 -5.25 5.07 -32.09
N ALA A 302 -4.80 5.46 -33.28
CA ALA A 302 -5.45 5.11 -34.54
C ALA A 302 -5.38 3.61 -34.85
N GLN A 303 -4.31 2.91 -34.44
CA GLN A 303 -4.16 1.47 -34.63
C GLN A 303 -5.03 0.63 -33.68
N LEU A 304 -5.40 1.18 -32.51
CA LEU A 304 -6.26 0.49 -31.54
C LEU A 304 -7.76 0.63 -31.84
N LYS A 305 -8.15 1.62 -32.63
CA LYS A 305 -9.54 1.85 -33.07
C LYS A 305 -9.91 0.93 -34.22
#